data_AF-A0ABD4QA31-F1
#
_entry.id   AF-A0ABD4QA31-F1
#
_cell.length_a   1.000
_cell.length_b   1.000
_cell.length_c   1.000
_cell.angle_alpha   90.00
_cell.angle_beta   90.00
_cell.angle_gamma   90.00
#
_symmetry.space_group_name_H-M   'P 1'
#
loop_
_entity.id
_entity.type
_entity.pdbx_description
1 polymer ?
#
loop_
_entity_poly.entity_id
_entity_poly.type
_entity_poly.pdbx_seq_one_letter_code
_entity_poly.pdbx_strand_id
1 'polypeptide(L)'
;KAYRFSIAWPRVFPDGDGPPNPRGLDFYNRLVDELLANGIEPYATLYHWDLPQALQDRVGGWRSRDTSKAFGDYAGYVAQRLTDRVKN
;
A
#
# COMPACT_ATOMS: atom_id res chain seq x y z
N LYS A 1 1.04 8.32 -21.16
CA LYS A 1 0.72 6.88 -20.98
C LYS A 1 0.61 6.65 -19.47
N ALA A 2 -0.34 5.87 -18.99
CA ALA A 2 -0.53 5.65 -17.56
C ALA A 2 -0.59 4.15 -17.23
N TYR A 3 -0.11 3.78 -16.04
CA TYR A 3 -0.20 2.42 -15.51
C TYR A 3 -0.77 2.46 -14.10
N ARG A 4 -1.97 1.89 -13.96
CA ARG A 4 -2.64 1.72 -12.66
C ARG A 4 -2.25 0.38 -12.06
N PHE A 5 -1.67 0.41 -10.87
CA PHE A 5 -1.33 -0.77 -10.09
C PHE A 5 -1.88 -0.67 -8.68
N SER A 6 -1.94 -1.79 -7.96
CA SER A 6 -2.31 -1.81 -6.54
C SER A 6 -1.11 -2.14 -5.67
N ILE A 7 -1.05 -1.52 -4.50
CA ILE A 7 -0.08 -1.86 -3.46
C ILE A 7 -0.72 -2.90 -2.55
N ALA A 8 -0.01 -4.01 -2.34
CA ALA A 8 -0.51 -5.10 -1.54
C ALA A 8 -0.35 -4.74 -0.06
N TRP A 9 -1.45 -4.46 0.65
CA TRP A 9 -1.40 -4.12 2.07
C TRP A 9 -0.67 -5.18 2.91
N PRO A 10 -0.97 -6.49 2.82
CA PRO A 10 -0.28 -7.51 3.61
C PRO A 10 1.20 -7.68 3.23
N ARG A 11 1.65 -7.15 2.08
CA ARG A 11 3.09 -7.13 1.74
C ARG A 11 3.83 -6.05 2.54
N VAL A 12 3.17 -4.92 2.78
CA VAL A 12 3.74 -3.76 3.49
C VAL A 12 3.57 -3.89 4.99
N PHE A 13 2.41 -4.35 5.46
CA PHE A 13 2.14 -4.67 6.87
C PHE A 13 1.59 -6.10 6.95
N PRO A 14 2.43 -7.12 7.24
CA PRO A 14 2.01 -8.53 7.25
C PRO A 14 0.81 -8.81 8.15
N ASP A 15 0.77 -8.18 9.33
CA ASP A 15 -0.33 -8.33 10.29
C ASP A 15 -1.43 -7.25 10.12
N GLY A 16 -1.28 -6.41 9.09
CA GLY A 16 -2.16 -5.30 8.72
C GLY A 16 -1.98 -4.02 9.53
N ASP A 17 -1.34 -4.08 10.69
CA ASP A 17 -0.88 -2.97 11.50
C ASP A 17 0.53 -3.25 12.05
N GLY A 18 1.01 -2.42 12.98
CA GLY A 18 2.30 -2.64 13.64
C GLY A 18 3.50 -2.29 12.74
N PRO A 19 4.64 -2.99 12.89
CA PRO A 19 5.85 -2.69 12.12
C PRO A 19 5.69 -3.02 10.63
N PRO A 20 6.08 -2.11 9.72
CA PRO A 20 6.08 -2.39 8.29
C PRO A 20 7.21 -3.36 7.90
N ASN A 21 7.02 -4.07 6.79
CA ASN A 21 8.06 -4.79 6.06
C ASN A 21 8.70 -3.86 5.01
N PRO A 22 9.91 -3.32 5.25
CA PRO A 22 10.52 -2.33 4.35
C PRO A 22 10.74 -2.87 2.93
N ARG A 23 11.17 -4.14 2.83
CA ARG A 23 11.37 -4.82 1.54
C ARG A 23 10.10 -4.93 0.71
N GLY A 24 8.93 -4.96 1.37
CA GLY A 24 7.64 -4.97 0.72
C GLY A 24 7.40 -3.70 -0.10
N LEU A 25 7.82 -2.54 0.42
CA LEU A 25 7.65 -1.26 -0.25
C LEU A 25 8.78 -0.92 -1.23
N ASP A 26 9.98 -1.46 -1.00
CA ASP A 26 11.12 -1.31 -1.93
C ASP A 26 10.82 -1.84 -3.34
N PHE A 27 9.97 -2.87 -3.45
CA PHE A 27 9.48 -3.34 -4.75
C PHE A 27 8.72 -2.23 -5.51
N TYR A 28 7.78 -1.56 -4.84
CA TYR A 28 6.97 -0.51 -5.46
C TYR A 28 7.80 0.74 -5.75
N ASN A 29 8.81 1.06 -4.93
CA ASN A 29 9.78 2.11 -5.26
C ASN A 29 10.44 1.84 -6.62
N ARG A 30 11.02 0.64 -6.82
CA ARG A 30 11.65 0.28 -8.09
C ARG A 30 10.66 0.24 -9.25
N LEU A 31 9.43 -0.21 -9.03
CA LEU A 31 8.38 -0.19 -10.04
C LEU A 31 8.07 1.24 -10.49
N VAL A 32 7.88 2.16 -9.55
CA VAL A 32 7.61 3.57 -9.84
C VAL A 32 8.79 4.20 -10.59
N ASP A 33 10.02 3.94 -10.15
CA ASP A 33 11.21 4.46 -10.82
C ASP A 33 11.30 3.97 -12.28
N GLU A 34 11.04 2.68 -12.51
CA GLU A 34 11.05 2.10 -13.86
C GLU A 34 9.92 2.66 -14.75
N LEU A 35 8.71 2.83 -14.22
CA LEU A 35 7.60 3.43 -14.96
C LEU A 35 7.95 4.86 -15.41
N LEU A 36 8.49 5.67 -14.50
CA LEU A 36 8.89 7.04 -14.78
C LEU A 36 10.05 7.10 -15.77
N ALA A 37 11.05 6.22 -15.66
CA ALA A 37 12.14 6.12 -16.62
C ALA A 37 11.65 5.83 -18.06
N ASN A 38 10.51 5.16 -18.19
CA ASN A 38 9.86 4.84 -19.47
C ASN A 38 8.74 5.82 -19.87
N GLY A 39 8.58 6.95 -19.15
CA GLY A 39 7.56 7.96 -19.45
C GLY A 39 6.11 7.46 -19.24
N ILE A 40 5.93 6.51 -18.33
CA ILE A 40 4.62 5.97 -17.93
C ILE A 40 4.24 6.56 -16.58
N GLU A 41 3.08 7.20 -16.51
CA GLU A 41 2.57 7.80 -15.28
C GLU A 41 2.05 6.72 -14.32
N PRO A 42 2.59 6.62 -13.09
CA PRO A 42 2.12 5.67 -12.10
C PRO A 42 0.83 6.14 -11.42
N TYR A 43 -0.16 5.25 -11.33
CA TYR A 43 -1.39 5.45 -10.56
C TYR A 43 -1.52 4.35 -9.50
N ALA A 44 -1.45 4.71 -8.22
CA ALA A 44 -1.39 3.74 -7.13
C ALA A 44 -2.74 3.58 -6.42
N THR A 45 -3.37 2.41 -6.56
CA THR A 45 -4.52 2.00 -5.77
C THR A 45 -4.04 1.41 -4.43
N LEU A 46 -4.42 2.02 -3.30
CA LEU A 46 -3.98 1.57 -1.98
C LEU A 46 -4.66 0.28 -1.48
N TYR A 47 -5.87 0.00 -1.94
CA TYR A 47 -6.60 -1.20 -1.54
C TYR A 47 -7.31 -1.82 -2.73
N HIS A 48 -7.06 -3.11 -2.97
CA HIS A 48 -7.69 -3.85 -4.06
C HIS A 48 -8.11 -5.24 -3.60
N TRP A 49 -8.97 -5.25 -2.58
CA TRP A 49 -9.65 -6.43 -2.01
C TRP A 49 -8.70 -7.43 -1.34
N ASP A 50 -7.57 -6.95 -0.84
CA ASP A 50 -6.47 -7.72 -0.27
C ASP A 50 -6.30 -7.41 1.22
N LEU A 51 -7.40 -7.43 1.99
CA LEU A 51 -7.36 -7.21 3.44
C LEU A 51 -6.40 -8.23 4.10
N PRO A 52 -5.44 -7.79 4.95
CA PRO A 52 -4.61 -8.68 5.73
C PRO A 52 -5.45 -9.63 6.59
N GLN A 53 -5.23 -10.94 6.45
CA GLN A 53 -6.00 -11.97 7.17
C GLN A 53 -5.93 -11.79 8.69
N ALA A 54 -4.79 -11.35 9.22
CA ALA A 54 -4.61 -11.06 10.64
C ALA A 54 -5.62 -10.02 11.19
N LEU A 55 -6.01 -9.02 10.38
CA LEU A 55 -7.07 -8.06 10.76
C LEU A 55 -8.46 -8.70 10.71
N GLN A 56 -8.70 -9.57 9.73
CA GLN A 56 -9.96 -10.33 9.66
C GLN A 56 -10.13 -11.20 10.91
N ASP A 57 -9.08 -11.89 11.34
CA ASP A 57 -9.12 -12.84 12.44
C ASP A 57 -9.17 -12.13 13.81
N ARG A 58 -8.40 -11.05 13.99
CA ARG A 58 -8.27 -10.36 15.29
C ARG A 58 -9.41 -9.39 15.57
N VAL A 59 -9.88 -8.66 14.55
CA VAL A 59 -10.87 -7.58 14.73
C VAL A 59 -12.11 -7.72 13.84
N GLY A 60 -12.22 -8.77 13.01
CA GLY A 60 -13.37 -8.96 12.13
C GLY A 60 -13.30 -8.15 10.83
N GLY A 61 -12.12 -7.64 10.47
CA GLY A 61 -11.88 -6.91 9.23
C GLY A 61 -12.65 -5.59 9.15
N TRP A 62 -13.14 -5.23 7.97
CA TRP A 62 -13.84 -3.95 7.73
C TRP A 62 -15.09 -3.69 8.58
N ARG A 63 -15.56 -4.68 9.34
CA ARG A 63 -16.65 -4.49 10.33
C ARG A 63 -16.17 -3.78 11.60
N SER A 64 -14.86 -3.71 11.85
CA SER A 64 -14.25 -3.00 12.97
C SER A 64 -13.65 -1.67 12.56
N ARG A 65 -13.81 -0.66 13.45
CA ARG A 65 -13.16 0.64 13.31
C ARG A 65 -11.63 0.55 13.39
N ASP A 66 -11.11 -0.48 14.04
CA ASP A 66 -9.66 -0.70 14.14
C ASP A 66 -9.03 -0.91 12.76
N THR A 67 -9.76 -1.55 11.83
CA THR A 67 -9.31 -1.71 10.45
C THR A 67 -9.23 -0.37 9.72
N SER A 68 -10.13 0.57 9.97
CA SER A 68 -10.04 1.93 9.40
C SER A 68 -8.81 2.68 9.91
N LYS A 69 -8.47 2.54 11.20
CA LYS A 69 -7.24 3.12 11.76
C LYS A 69 -5.99 2.48 11.16
N ALA A 70 -5.93 1.15 11.13
CA ALA A 70 -4.82 0.42 10.53
C ALA A 70 -4.63 0.79 9.04
N PHE A 71 -5.72 0.95 8.30
CA PHE A 71 -5.67 1.40 6.91
C PHE A 71 -5.11 2.82 6.78
N GLY A 72 -5.50 3.74 7.69
CA GLY A 72 -4.94 5.09 7.73
C GLY A 72 -3.43 5.10 7.99
N ASP A 73 -2.96 4.30 8.94
CA ASP A 73 -1.55 4.15 9.28
C ASP A 73 -0.76 3.58 8.08
N TYR A 74 -1.30 2.56 7.40
CA TYR A 74 -0.74 2.00 6.16
C TYR A 74 -0.70 3.02 5.02
N ALA A 75 -1.80 3.73 4.76
CA ALA A 75 -1.90 4.73 3.71
C ALA A 75 -0.89 5.88 3.93
N GLY A 76 -0.76 6.35 5.17
CA GLY A 76 0.23 7.37 5.54
C GLY A 76 1.67 6.90 5.31
N TYR A 77 1.98 5.66 5.70
CA TYR A 77 3.31 5.07 5.50
C TYR A 77 3.71 4.97 4.02
N VAL A 78 2.77 4.56 3.16
CA VAL A 78 2.96 4.48 1.70
C VAL A 78 3.11 5.87 1.09
N ALA A 79 2.22 6.81 1.44
CA ALA A 79 2.25 8.18 0.92
C ALA A 79 3.59 8.86 1.19
N GLN A 80 4.12 8.76 2.43
CA GLN A 80 5.43 9.31 2.80
C GLN A 80 6.59 8.86 1.92
N ARG A 81 6.47 7.71 1.24
CA ARG A 81 7.56 7.12 0.44
C ARG A 81 7.38 7.26 -1.05
N LEU A 82 6.17 7.50 -1.53
CA LEU A 82 5.86 7.54 -2.96
C LEU A 82 5.33 8.90 -3.43
N THR A 83 4.90 9.80 -2.54
CA THR A 83 4.24 11.06 -2.92
C THR A 83 5.14 12.04 -3.67
N ASP A 84 6.46 11.85 -3.62
CA ASP A 84 7.42 12.65 -4.39
C ASP A 84 7.36 12.36 -5.89
N ARG A 85 6.84 11.17 -6.27
CA ARG A 85 6.84 10.63 -7.63
C ARG A 85 5.44 10.27 -8.14
N VAL A 86 4.56 9.79 -7.27
CA VAL A 86 3.17 9.45 -7.58
C VAL A 86 2.27 10.63 -7.21
N LYS A 87 1.57 11.21 -8.20
CA LYS A 87 0.75 12.42 -8.03
C LYS A 87 -0.75 12.15 -8.05
N ASN A 88 -1.17 10.95 -8.44
CA ASN A 88 -2.56 10.58 -8.73
C ASN A 88 -2.92 9.18 -8.22
#